data_AF-A0A135T804-F1
#
_entry.id   AF-A0A135T804-F1
#
_cell.length_a   1.000
_cell.length_b   1.000
_cell.length_c   1.000
_cell.angle_alpha   90.00
_cell.angle_beta   90.00
_cell.angle_gamma   90.00
#
_symmetry.space_group_name_H-M   'P 1'
#
loop_
_entity.id
_entity.type
_entity.pdbx_description
1 polymer ?
#
loop_
_entity_poly.entity_id
_entity_poly.type
_entity_poly.pdbx_seq_one_letter_code
_entity_poly.pdbx_strand_id
1 'polypeptide(L)' 'MAKRPMAVKYKVEGEAQGDEDALKKLLKDIDEGPRSARVVKLDQEERELVQDEKDFAVRR' A
#
# COMPACT_ATOMS: atom_id res chain seq x y z
N MET A 1 6.14 -30.80 0.17
CA MET A 1 5.80 -29.79 -0.86
C MET A 1 6.06 -28.41 -0.29
N ALA A 2 7.23 -27.82 -0.53
CA ALA A 2 7.48 -26.43 -0.15
C ALA A 2 6.86 -25.52 -1.21
N LYS A 3 5.94 -24.63 -0.81
CA LYS A 3 5.45 -23.55 -1.68
C LYS A 3 6.66 -22.72 -2.09
N ARG A 4 7.03 -22.75 -3.38
CA ARG A 4 8.06 -21.87 -3.93
C ARG A 4 7.61 -20.42 -3.66
N PRO A 5 8.45 -19.56 -3.06
CA PRO A 5 8.12 -18.15 -2.97
C PRO A 5 8.05 -17.61 -4.40
N MET A 6 6.88 -17.12 -4.81
CA MET A 6 6.79 -16.39 -6.08
C MET A 6 7.71 -15.19 -5.95
N ALA A 7 8.69 -15.08 -6.85
CA ALA A 7 9.53 -13.89 -6.95
C ALA A 7 8.62 -12.66 -7.12
N VAL A 8 8.67 -11.73 -6.16
CA VAL A 8 7.86 -10.50 -6.16
C VAL A 8 8.47 -9.54 -7.18
N LYS A 9 8.24 -9.79 -8.48
CA LYS A 9 8.72 -8.92 -9.55
C LYS A 9 7.85 -7.67 -9.74
N TYR A 10 6.67 -7.66 -9.13
CA TYR A 10 5.69 -6.57 -9.21
C TYR A 10 5.21 -6.23 -7.79
N LYS A 11 6.02 -5.47 -7.06
CA LYS A 11 5.65 -4.87 -5.75
C LYS A 11 5.36 -3.39 -5.98
N VAL A 12 4.34 -2.87 -5.32
CA VAL A 12 4.11 -1.42 -5.18
C VAL A 12 4.35 -1.09 -3.72
N GLU A 13 5.05 0.01 -3.47
CA GLU A 13 5.37 0.52 -2.14
C GLU A 13 4.89 1.98 -2.06
N GLY A 14 4.38 2.37 -0.90
CA GLY A 14 3.89 3.71 -0.65
C GLY A 14 3.70 3.95 0.84
N GLU A 15 3.73 5.21 1.22
CA GLU A 15 3.46 5.70 2.57
C GLU A 15 2.20 6.57 2.51
N ALA A 16 1.40 6.53 3.57
CA ALA A 16 0.21 7.35 3.68
C ALA A 16 0.02 7.81 5.13
N GLN A 17 -0.36 9.07 5.28
CA GLN A 17 -0.64 9.70 6.57
C GLN A 17 -1.99 10.40 6.51
N GLY A 18 -2.79 10.29 7.57
CA GLY A 18 -4.09 10.93 7.67
C GLY A 18 -4.92 10.37 8.82
N ASP A 19 -6.18 10.78 8.88
CA ASP A 19 -7.14 10.26 9.86
C ASP A 19 -7.37 8.75 9.70
N GLU A 20 -7.66 8.07 10.82
CA GLU A 20 -7.81 6.62 10.87
C GLU A 20 -8.87 6.09 9.88
N ASP A 21 -10.00 6.78 9.74
CA ASP A 21 -11.07 6.39 8.80
C ASP A 21 -10.65 6.52 7.34
N ALA A 22 -9.86 7.55 7.01
CA ALA A 22 -9.31 7.74 5.67
C ALA A 22 -8.29 6.66 5.33
N LEU A 23 -7.40 6.33 6.28
CA LEU A 23 -6.42 5.26 6.13
C LEU A 23 -7.08 3.88 5.98
N LYS A 24 -8.10 3.57 6.80
CA LYS A 24 -8.87 2.31 6.66
C LYS A 24 -9.51 2.18 5.28
N LYS A 25 -10.08 3.26 4.75
CA LYS A 25 -10.65 3.26 3.41
C LYS A 25 -9.59 3.04 2.33
N LEU A 26 -8.46 3.74 2.43
CA LEU A 26 -7.34 3.60 1.51
C LEU A 26 -6.82 2.16 1.47
N LEU A 27 -6.59 1.55 2.64
CA LEU A 27 -6.09 0.18 2.75
C LEU A 27 -7.06 -0.83 2.12
N LYS A 28 -8.37 -0.63 2.29
CA LYS A 28 -9.39 -1.44 1.62
C LYS A 28 -9.35 -1.29 0.10
N ASP A 29 -9.25 -0.06 -0.40
CA ASP A 29 -9.17 0.21 -1.84
C ASP A 29 -7.88 -0.38 -2.46
N ILE A 30 -6.77 -0.39 -1.70
CA ILE A 30 -5.52 -1.04 -2.10
C ILE A 30 -5.68 -2.57 -2.12
N ASP A 31 -6.30 -3.18 -1.10
CA ASP A 31 -6.50 -4.63 -1.04
C ASP A 31 -7.41 -5.14 -2.18
N GLU A 32 -8.44 -4.37 -2.56
CA GLU A 32 -9.27 -4.66 -3.74
C GLU A 32 -8.46 -4.52 -5.03
N GLY A 33 -7.60 -3.50 -5.08
CA GLY A 33 -6.77 -3.16 -6.23
C GLY A 33 -7.55 -2.46 -7.35
N PRO A 34 -6.86 -1.74 -8.25
CA PRO A 34 -7.52 -1.09 -9.37
C PRO A 34 -8.06 -2.13 -10.36
N ARG A 35 -9.04 -1.73 -11.19
CA ARG A 35 -9.78 -2.59 -12.13
C ARG A 35 -8.93 -3.52 -13.02
N SER A 36 -7.68 -3.17 -13.30
CA SER A 36 -6.75 -3.93 -14.17
C SER A 36 -5.63 -4.64 -13.41
N ALA A 37 -5.68 -4.68 -12.08
CA ALA A 37 -4.68 -5.35 -11.25
C ALA A 37 -5.35 -6.33 -10.29
N ARG A 38 -4.55 -7.27 -9.77
CA ARG A 38 -4.96 -8.17 -8.71
C ARG A 38 -3.94 -8.10 -7.59
N VAL A 39 -4.36 -7.56 -6.45
CA VAL A 39 -3.55 -7.63 -5.24
C VAL A 39 -3.68 -9.03 -4.67
N VAL A 40 -2.54 -9.64 -4.36
CA VAL A 40 -2.46 -11.01 -3.82
C VAL A 40 -2.00 -11.02 -2.37
N LYS A 41 -1.45 -9.89 -1.91
CA LYS A 41 -0.95 -9.68 -0.56
C LYS A 41 -0.83 -8.18 -0.30
N LEU A 42 -1.30 -7.73 0.85
CA LEU A 42 -1.07 -6.40 1.41
C LEU A 42 -0.36 -6.56 2.76
N ASP A 43 0.81 -5.93 2.91
CA ASP A 43 1.52 -5.81 4.18
C ASP A 43 1.55 -4.31 4.55
N GLN A 44 1.38 -3.99 5.84
CA GLN A 44 1.37 -2.63 6.36
C GLN A 44 2.16 -2.53 7.67
N GLU A 45 2.74 -1.36 7.93
CA GLU A 45 3.47 -1.03 9.15
C GLU A 45 3.12 0.41 9.57
N GLU A 46 3.00 0.66 10.87
CA GLU A 46 2.88 2.03 11.38
C GLU A 46 4.23 2.74 11.34
N ARG A 47 4.21 4.04 11.04
CA ARG A 47 5.38 4.91 11.01
C ARG A 47 5.10 6.25 11.65
N GLU A 48 6.18 6.97 11.95
CA GLU A 48 6.11 8.33 12.48
C GLU A 48 5.54 9.30 11.44
N LEU A 49 4.87 10.35 11.94
CA LEU A 49 4.30 11.38 11.08
C LEU A 49 5.40 12.23 10.43
N VAL A 50 5.27 12.48 9.14
CA VAL A 50 6.11 13.42 8.42
C VAL A 50 5.56 14.83 8.61
N GLN A 51 6.35 15.72 9.20
CA GLN A 51 5.96 17.11 9.41
C GLN A 51 6.00 17.90 8.09
N ASP A 52 5.04 18.82 7.93
CA ASP A 52 4.87 19.70 6.76
C ASP A 52 4.57 19.00 5.43
N GLU A 53 4.27 17.69 5.42
CA GLU A 53 3.78 17.01 4.22
C GLU A 53 2.36 17.49 3.88
N LYS A 54 2.17 18.01 2.65
CA LYS A 54 0.91 18.63 2.20
C LYS A 54 0.32 18.02 0.94
N ASP A 55 1.11 17.24 0.22
CA ASP A 55 0.78 16.78 -1.12
C ASP A 55 1.09 15.29 -1.30
N PHE A 56 0.23 14.61 -2.06
CA PHE A 56 0.49 13.25 -2.52
C PHE A 56 1.31 13.29 -3.82
N ALA A 57 2.36 12.45 -3.90
CA ALA A 57 3.21 12.37 -5.09
C ALA A 57 3.49 10.92 -5.49
N VAL A 58 3.42 10.65 -6.81
CA VAL A 58 3.83 9.36 -7.39
C VAL A 58 5.27 9.45 -7.87
N ARG A 59 6.11 8.54 -7.40
CA ARG A 59 7.53 8.44 -7.77
C ARG A 59 7.77 7.19 -8.64
N ARG A 60 8.74 7.26 -9.55
CA ARG A 60 9.12 6.15 -10.46
C ARG A 60 10.36 5.44 -9.98
#